data_AF-A0A7X9KJB7-F1
#
_entry.id   AF-A0A7X9KJB7-F1
#
_cell.length_a   1.000
_cell.length_b   1.000
_cell.length_c   1.000
_cell.angle_alpha   90.00
_cell.angle_beta   90.00
_cell.angle_gamma   90.00
#
_symmetry.space_group_name_H-M   'P 1'
#
loop_
_entity.id
_entity.type
_entity.pdbx_description
1 polymer ?
#
loop_
_entity_poly.entity_id
_entity_poly.type
_entity_poly.pdbx_seq_one_letter_code
_entity_poly.pdbx_strand_id
1 'polypeptide(L)'
;MNEQSRRPQLNALKLRALVRDHLGAPADVAAEQAGEFGAGAALLLDGAAWVLLDEQPERGLGAALGWAVRRNAVELHVLAEHGTGLLARRAAAFTFPVAVWHIEGRTLLPALPEPLPVAPALPAEHQAFAATVSAGGALPVVEHGVLVGEVDGLEVCRVVTDPHTDEVRLEVGVGAHDREAFLMLHGNRPTAEALADVVRSVGAHRRPGAPRHPLNMLAQERSLRARLVAQPHLIAASSVAEAAPPVPRANVKDAVPCVATATIDGRVVAVVCSSGVDIDVVPFAVDARAALGTNECLVVLPARDALDIQHRLAGLVSPPITVVAVG
;
A
#
# COMPACT_ATOMS: atom_id res chain seq x y z
N MET A 1 -33.62 -10.57 4.87
CA MET A 1 -32.88 -9.32 5.17
C MET A 1 -31.40 -9.67 5.07
N ASN A 2 -30.71 -9.14 4.05
CA ASN A 2 -29.38 -9.61 3.64
C ASN A 2 -28.30 -9.30 4.70
N GLU A 3 -27.34 -10.19 4.89
CA GLU A 3 -26.30 -10.13 5.94
C GLU A 3 -25.48 -8.82 5.86
N GLN A 4 -25.20 -8.35 4.64
CA GLN A 4 -24.52 -7.09 4.35
C GLN A 4 -25.26 -5.84 4.87
N SER A 5 -26.59 -5.88 5.00
CA SER A 5 -27.37 -4.73 5.48
C SER A 5 -27.31 -4.56 7.01
N ARG A 6 -26.88 -5.59 7.76
CA ARG A 6 -26.77 -5.55 9.23
C ARG A 6 -25.36 -5.25 9.74
N ARG A 7 -24.32 -5.41 8.92
CA ARG A 7 -22.91 -5.30 9.35
C ARG A 7 -22.57 -3.94 10.00
N PRO A 8 -22.97 -2.78 9.45
CA PRO A 8 -22.68 -1.48 10.10
C PRO A 8 -23.31 -1.36 11.48
N GLN A 9 -24.53 -1.87 11.66
CA GLN A 9 -25.24 -1.85 12.95
C GLN A 9 -24.54 -2.75 13.97
N LEU A 10 -24.08 -3.93 13.56
CA LEU A 10 -23.33 -4.84 14.41
C LEU A 10 -21.97 -4.25 14.83
N ASN A 11 -21.25 -3.61 13.90
CA ASN A 11 -19.99 -2.95 14.20
C ASN A 11 -20.17 -1.78 15.17
N ALA A 12 -21.22 -0.97 15.00
CA ALA A 12 -21.55 0.09 15.94
C ALA A 12 -21.89 -0.46 17.35
N LEU A 13 -22.67 -1.54 17.43
CA LEU A 13 -22.99 -2.20 18.70
C LEU A 13 -21.74 -2.78 19.37
N LYS A 14 -20.87 -3.45 18.60
CA LYS A 14 -19.59 -4.00 19.07
C LYS A 14 -18.69 -2.91 19.63
N LEU A 15 -18.50 -1.82 18.88
CA LEU A 15 -17.66 -0.69 19.30
C LEU A 15 -18.18 -0.10 20.63
N ARG A 16 -19.48 0.22 20.73
CA ARG A 16 -20.05 0.76 21.98
C ARG A 16 -19.87 -0.19 23.15
N ALA A 17 -20.06 -1.48 22.92
CA ALA A 17 -19.92 -2.50 23.94
C ALA A 17 -18.46 -2.63 24.44
N LEU A 18 -17.47 -2.52 23.55
CA LEU A 18 -16.04 -2.56 23.90
C LEU A 18 -15.61 -1.30 24.65
N VAL A 19 -15.99 -0.11 24.16
CA VAL A 19 -15.64 1.16 24.79
C VAL A 19 -16.23 1.25 26.20
N ARG A 20 -17.51 0.90 26.37
CA ARG A 20 -18.17 0.92 27.67
C ARG A 20 -17.46 0.00 28.67
N ASP A 21 -17.19 -1.23 28.27
CA ASP A 21 -16.55 -2.23 29.14
C ASP A 21 -15.12 -1.79 29.50
N HIS A 22 -14.37 -1.21 28.55
CA HIS A 22 -13.01 -0.72 28.77
C HIS A 22 -12.95 0.48 29.73
N LEU A 23 -13.90 1.42 29.63
CA LEU A 23 -13.96 2.61 30.47
C LEU A 23 -14.66 2.37 31.82
N GLY A 24 -15.30 1.21 32.02
CA GLY A 24 -16.13 0.95 33.19
C GLY A 24 -17.33 1.90 33.32
N ALA A 25 -17.80 2.45 32.20
CA ALA A 25 -18.81 3.51 32.18
C ALA A 25 -20.25 2.95 32.35
N PRO A 26 -21.18 3.71 32.98
CA PRO A 26 -22.61 3.37 33.02
C PRO A 26 -23.21 3.30 31.60
N ALA A 27 -24.25 2.49 31.42
CA ALA A 27 -24.87 2.20 30.12
C ALA A 27 -25.32 3.45 29.32
N ASP A 28 -25.61 4.56 30.01
CA ASP A 28 -26.19 5.77 29.44
C ASP A 28 -25.14 6.80 28.94
N VAL A 29 -23.86 6.68 29.34
CA VAL A 29 -22.80 7.64 28.99
C VAL A 29 -22.24 7.41 27.58
N ALA A 30 -22.35 6.18 27.04
CA ALA A 30 -21.82 5.81 25.73
C ALA A 30 -22.73 6.20 24.54
N ALA A 31 -23.73 7.06 24.76
CA ALA A 31 -24.78 7.38 23.80
C ALA A 31 -24.48 8.57 22.88
N GLU A 32 -23.21 8.92 22.66
CA GLU A 32 -22.86 9.71 21.47
C GLU A 32 -22.97 8.82 20.23
N GLN A 33 -23.63 9.35 19.19
CA GLN A 33 -24.01 8.57 18.01
C GLN A 33 -22.75 8.04 17.33
N ALA A 34 -22.53 6.72 17.43
CA ALA A 34 -21.61 6.03 16.53
C ALA A 34 -21.95 6.44 15.09
N GLY A 35 -21.03 7.17 14.45
CA GLY A 35 -21.20 7.73 13.12
C GLY A 35 -20.86 6.71 12.04
N GLU A 36 -21.30 6.98 10.82
CA GLU A 36 -20.88 6.19 9.67
C GLU A 36 -19.36 6.30 9.47
N PHE A 37 -18.71 5.15 9.39
CA PHE A 37 -17.30 5.00 9.06
C PHE A 37 -17.17 3.80 8.12
N GLY A 38 -16.78 4.05 6.88
CA GLY A 38 -16.85 3.06 5.80
C GLY A 38 -16.02 1.79 6.03
N ALA A 39 -14.98 1.84 6.88
CA ALA A 39 -14.12 0.70 7.19
C ALA A 39 -14.45 0.00 8.52
N GLY A 40 -15.61 0.31 9.12
CA GLY A 40 -16.06 -0.32 10.37
C GLY A 40 -17.09 0.52 11.12
N ALA A 41 -16.73 0.99 12.32
CA ALA A 41 -17.56 1.92 13.10
C ALA A 41 -16.70 2.94 13.82
N ALA A 42 -17.25 4.12 14.10
CA ALA A 42 -16.56 5.15 14.86
C ALA A 42 -17.52 5.87 15.81
N LEU A 43 -17.04 6.30 16.97
CA LEU A 43 -17.76 7.19 17.87
C LEU A 43 -16.81 8.23 18.46
N LEU A 44 -17.37 9.35 18.88
CA LEU A 44 -16.67 10.36 19.69
C LEU A 44 -17.19 10.21 21.12
N LEU A 45 -16.31 10.36 22.11
CA LEU A 45 -16.68 10.37 23.52
C LEU A 45 -15.71 11.29 24.26
N ASP A 46 -16.22 12.34 24.89
CA ASP A 46 -15.41 13.31 25.64
C ASP A 46 -14.21 13.87 24.85
N GLY A 47 -14.37 14.02 23.53
CA GLY A 47 -13.32 14.49 22.61
C GLY A 47 -12.34 13.42 22.13
N ALA A 48 -12.38 12.20 22.67
CA ALA A 48 -11.61 11.06 22.18
C ALA A 48 -12.35 10.34 21.04
N ALA A 49 -11.67 10.12 19.92
CA ALA A 49 -12.20 9.33 18.81
C ALA A 49 -11.95 7.84 19.07
N TRP A 50 -12.96 7.00 18.93
CA TRP A 50 -12.85 5.55 19.01
C TRP A 50 -13.28 4.95 17.68
N VAL A 51 -12.40 4.18 17.04
CA VAL A 51 -12.63 3.59 15.72
C VAL A 51 -12.40 2.08 15.78
N LEU A 52 -13.42 1.31 15.41
CA LEU A 52 -13.32 -0.12 15.15
C LEU A 52 -13.00 -0.33 13.68
N LEU A 53 -11.86 -0.97 13.40
CA LEU A 53 -11.49 -1.48 12.09
C LEU A 53 -11.82 -2.98 12.02
N ASP A 54 -12.45 -3.39 10.92
CA ASP A 54 -13.06 -4.72 10.80
C ASP A 54 -12.41 -5.57 9.70
N GLU A 55 -12.73 -5.34 8.41
CA GLU A 55 -12.34 -6.25 7.32
C GLU A 55 -10.86 -6.16 6.90
N GLN A 56 -10.30 -4.96 6.82
CA GLN A 56 -8.92 -4.71 6.37
C GLN A 56 -8.24 -3.71 7.32
N PRO A 57 -8.01 -4.09 8.57
CA PRO A 57 -7.47 -3.17 9.57
C PRO A 57 -6.12 -2.57 9.16
N GLU A 58 -5.28 -3.31 8.45
CA GLU A 58 -3.99 -2.85 7.91
C GLU A 58 -4.10 -1.66 6.93
N ARG A 59 -5.31 -1.39 6.41
CA ARG A 59 -5.66 -0.29 5.52
C ARG A 59 -6.65 0.70 6.14
N GLY A 60 -6.78 0.74 7.47
CA GLY A 60 -7.78 1.57 8.14
C GLY A 60 -7.25 2.77 8.94
N LEU A 61 -5.93 2.86 9.18
CA LEU A 61 -5.35 3.87 10.06
C LEU A 61 -5.49 5.28 9.48
N GLY A 62 -5.23 5.45 8.18
CA GLY A 62 -5.37 6.73 7.51
C GLY A 62 -6.81 7.23 7.55
N ALA A 63 -7.76 6.34 7.26
CA ALA A 63 -9.18 6.65 7.38
C ALA A 63 -9.60 7.02 8.83
N ALA A 64 -9.12 6.28 9.84
CA ALA A 64 -9.39 6.55 11.25
C ALA A 64 -8.85 7.91 11.71
N LEU A 65 -7.60 8.22 11.37
CA LEU A 65 -6.99 9.53 11.60
C LEU A 65 -7.75 10.64 10.89
N GLY A 66 -8.10 10.43 9.62
CA GLY A 66 -8.85 11.41 8.84
C GLY A 66 -10.23 11.69 9.43
N TRP A 67 -10.89 10.66 9.99
CA TRP A 67 -12.17 10.80 10.69
C TRP A 67 -12.03 11.58 12.00
N ALA A 68 -11.00 11.29 12.80
CA ALA A 68 -10.71 11.95 14.08
C ALA A 68 -10.35 13.44 13.88
N VAL A 69 -9.44 13.73 12.95
CA VAL A 69 -9.00 15.11 12.63
C VAL A 69 -10.17 15.96 12.14
N ARG A 70 -11.04 15.42 11.28
CA ARG A 70 -12.23 16.16 10.79
C ARG A 70 -13.24 16.50 11.89
N ARG A 71 -13.20 15.79 13.02
CA ARG A 71 -14.06 16.02 14.18
C ARG A 71 -13.37 16.79 15.30
N ASN A 72 -12.14 17.25 15.08
CA ASN A 72 -11.32 17.92 16.09
C ASN A 72 -11.17 17.07 17.36
N ALA A 73 -11.08 15.75 17.21
CA ALA A 73 -10.79 14.87 18.33
C ALA A 73 -9.40 15.19 18.91
N VAL A 74 -9.22 15.01 20.21
CA VAL A 74 -7.94 15.27 20.89
C VAL A 74 -6.99 14.07 20.87
N GLU A 75 -7.55 12.87 20.71
CA GLU A 75 -6.84 11.60 20.58
C GLU A 75 -7.66 10.59 19.79
N LEU A 76 -7.02 9.51 19.33
CA LEU A 76 -7.65 8.40 18.61
C LEU A 76 -7.30 7.06 19.25
N HIS A 77 -8.34 6.25 19.48
CA HIS A 77 -8.25 4.84 19.85
C HIS A 77 -8.67 3.98 18.65
N VAL A 78 -7.75 3.16 18.15
CA VAL A 78 -7.99 2.22 17.04
C VAL A 78 -8.12 0.82 17.60
N LEU A 79 -9.24 0.15 17.32
CA LEU A 79 -9.57 -1.19 17.81
C LEU A 79 -9.62 -2.13 16.61
N ALA A 80 -8.92 -3.27 16.67
CA ALA A 80 -9.01 -4.32 15.66
C ALA A 80 -8.74 -5.71 16.26
N GLU A 81 -9.23 -6.75 15.59
CA GLU A 81 -8.98 -8.15 15.98
C GLU A 81 -7.65 -8.69 15.42
N HIS A 82 -7.09 -8.07 14.38
CA HIS A 82 -5.85 -8.50 13.74
C HIS A 82 -5.10 -7.29 13.16
N GLY A 83 -3.83 -7.48 12.77
CA GLY A 83 -3.00 -6.41 12.20
C GLY A 83 -2.65 -5.27 13.17
N THR A 84 -2.94 -5.42 14.47
CA THR A 84 -2.81 -4.34 15.46
C THR A 84 -1.38 -3.93 15.73
N GLY A 85 -0.41 -4.84 15.62
CA GLY A 85 0.99 -4.47 15.77
C GLY A 85 1.51 -3.61 14.60
N LEU A 86 1.05 -3.87 13.36
CA LEU A 86 1.34 -3.03 12.19
C LEU A 86 0.75 -1.63 12.40
N LEU A 87 -0.50 -1.58 12.88
CA LEU A 87 -1.17 -0.32 13.20
C LEU A 87 -0.43 0.44 14.29
N ALA A 88 0.00 -0.24 15.35
CA ALA A 88 0.76 0.35 16.46
C ALA A 88 2.12 0.89 15.98
N ARG A 89 2.84 0.16 15.13
CA ARG A 89 4.09 0.64 14.52
C ARG A 89 3.88 1.92 13.72
N ARG A 90 2.88 1.96 12.84
CA ARG A 90 2.59 3.16 12.04
C ARG A 90 2.10 4.33 12.89
N ALA A 91 1.24 4.05 13.87
CA ALA A 91 0.70 5.05 14.80
C ALA A 91 1.81 5.78 15.58
N ALA A 92 2.89 5.08 15.96
CA ALA A 92 4.00 5.65 16.72
C ALA A 92 4.75 6.79 16.00
N ALA A 93 4.60 6.93 14.67
CA ALA A 93 5.21 8.01 13.91
C ALA A 93 4.39 9.31 13.89
N PHE A 94 3.15 9.29 14.39
CA PHE A 94 2.28 10.46 14.41
C PHE A 94 2.46 11.25 15.71
N THR A 95 2.47 12.58 15.61
CA THR A 95 2.43 13.49 16.76
C THR A 95 1.02 13.64 17.33
N PHE A 96 -0.01 13.29 16.55
CA PHE A 96 -1.38 13.15 17.04
C PHE A 96 -1.46 11.89 17.93
N PRO A 97 -2.00 11.97 19.16
CA PRO A 97 -2.07 10.81 20.05
C PRO A 97 -2.93 9.69 19.47
N VAL A 98 -2.32 8.52 19.23
CA VAL A 98 -3.01 7.32 18.76
C VAL A 98 -2.69 6.14 19.67
N ALA A 99 -3.71 5.58 20.30
CA ALA A 99 -3.66 4.31 21.01
C ALA A 99 -4.24 3.19 20.14
N VAL A 100 -3.53 2.06 20.03
CA VAL A 100 -3.99 0.90 19.26
C VAL A 100 -4.30 -0.25 20.21
N TRP A 101 -5.43 -0.91 20.00
CA TRP A 101 -5.98 -1.94 20.87
C TRP A 101 -6.29 -3.22 20.10
N HIS A 102 -5.78 -4.33 20.61
CA HIS A 102 -6.18 -5.66 20.20
C HIS A 102 -7.43 -6.10 20.95
N ILE A 103 -8.44 -6.55 20.20
CA ILE A 103 -9.70 -7.05 20.75
C ILE A 103 -9.53 -8.53 21.08
N GLU A 104 -9.52 -8.86 22.36
CA GLU A 104 -9.57 -10.23 22.86
C GLU A 104 -10.94 -10.47 23.53
N GLY A 105 -11.88 -11.01 22.75
CA GLY A 105 -13.28 -11.16 23.18
C GLY A 105 -13.95 -9.81 23.47
N ARG A 106 -14.09 -9.46 24.75
CA ARG A 106 -14.65 -8.16 25.21
C ARG A 106 -13.60 -7.22 25.81
N THR A 107 -12.34 -7.65 25.87
CA THR A 107 -11.25 -6.92 26.49
C THR A 107 -10.43 -6.20 25.42
N LEU A 108 -9.97 -4.99 25.73
CA LEU A 108 -9.03 -4.25 24.90
C LEU A 108 -7.63 -4.37 25.52
N LEU A 109 -6.72 -5.00 24.77
CA LEU A 109 -5.31 -5.13 25.15
C LEU A 109 -4.48 -4.11 24.36
N PRO A 110 -3.60 -3.32 24.99
CA PRO A 110 -2.70 -2.42 24.26
C PRO A 110 -1.88 -3.21 23.23
N ALA A 111 -1.90 -2.76 21.99
CA ALA A 111 -1.13 -3.38 20.93
C ALA A 111 0.34 -2.94 20.99
N LEU A 112 1.26 -3.90 20.85
CA LEU A 112 2.68 -3.61 20.76
C LEU A 112 3.09 -3.43 19.28
N PRO A 113 3.91 -2.42 18.95
CA PRO A 113 4.47 -2.27 17.61
C PRO A 113 5.24 -3.52 17.18
N GLU A 114 4.85 -4.16 16.08
CA GLU A 114 5.70 -5.19 15.45
C GLU A 114 6.83 -4.52 14.65
N PRO A 115 7.99 -5.15 14.51
CA PRO A 115 9.04 -4.70 13.61
C PRO A 115 8.58 -4.77 12.15
N LEU A 116 9.28 -4.05 11.27
CA LEU A 116 9.07 -4.19 9.82
C LEU A 116 9.40 -5.64 9.38
N PRO A 117 8.62 -6.20 8.45
CA PRO A 117 8.96 -7.49 7.85
C PRO A 117 10.32 -7.45 7.18
N VAL A 118 11.10 -8.52 7.34
CA VAL A 118 12.36 -8.70 6.61
C VAL A 118 12.04 -9.29 5.25
N ALA A 119 12.33 -8.54 4.18
CA ALA A 119 12.14 -9.03 2.83
C ALA A 119 13.11 -10.21 2.57
N PRO A 120 12.62 -11.33 1.98
CA PRO A 120 13.50 -12.43 1.62
C PRO A 120 14.48 -11.99 0.53
N ALA A 121 15.69 -12.55 0.56
CA ALA A 121 16.67 -12.35 -0.50
C ALA A 121 16.20 -13.02 -1.80
N LEU A 122 16.54 -12.44 -2.94
CA LEU A 122 16.29 -13.06 -4.24
C LEU A 122 17.19 -14.30 -4.39
N PRO A 123 16.63 -15.48 -4.72
CA PRO A 123 17.44 -16.67 -5.02
C PRO A 123 18.39 -16.43 -6.20
N ALA A 124 19.63 -16.95 -6.12
CA ALA A 124 20.63 -16.78 -7.18
C ALA A 124 20.17 -17.36 -8.53
N GLU A 125 19.44 -18.47 -8.49
CA GLU A 125 18.80 -19.09 -9.65
C GLU A 125 17.73 -18.18 -10.30
N HIS A 126 17.01 -17.40 -9.50
CA HIS A 126 16.07 -16.40 -10.03
C HIS A 126 16.82 -15.20 -10.62
N GLN A 127 17.87 -14.73 -9.95
CA GLN A 127 18.71 -13.61 -10.41
C GLN A 127 19.30 -13.88 -11.80
N ALA A 128 19.57 -15.14 -12.16
CA ALA A 128 20.08 -15.51 -13.48
C ALA A 128 19.16 -15.08 -14.65
N PHE A 129 17.86 -14.91 -14.41
CA PHE A 129 16.89 -14.48 -15.42
C PHE A 129 16.90 -12.96 -15.69
N ALA A 130 17.59 -12.15 -14.89
CA ALA A 130 17.60 -10.69 -15.06
C ALA A 130 18.10 -10.26 -16.45
N ALA A 131 19.10 -10.98 -16.98
CA ALA A 131 19.61 -10.77 -18.34
C ALA A 131 18.56 -11.12 -19.41
N THR A 132 17.82 -12.22 -19.22
CA THR A 132 16.73 -12.63 -20.12
C THR A 132 15.58 -11.63 -20.12
N VAL A 133 15.19 -11.12 -18.93
CA VAL A 133 14.17 -10.07 -18.79
C VAL A 133 14.58 -8.81 -19.54
N SER A 134 15.83 -8.37 -19.34
CA SER A 134 16.39 -7.20 -20.02
C SER A 134 16.47 -7.39 -21.53
N ALA A 135 16.91 -8.56 -21.99
CA ALA A 135 17.00 -8.89 -23.41
C ALA A 135 15.62 -8.93 -24.10
N GLY A 136 14.56 -9.29 -23.36
CA GLY A 136 13.18 -9.18 -23.84
C GLY A 136 12.61 -7.76 -23.84
N GLY A 137 13.36 -6.77 -23.34
CA GLY A 137 12.97 -5.36 -23.34
C GLY A 137 12.13 -4.92 -22.13
N ALA A 138 12.00 -5.76 -21.09
CA ALA A 138 11.38 -5.39 -19.82
C ALA A 138 12.45 -4.92 -18.81
N LEU A 139 12.05 -4.07 -17.87
CA LEU A 139 12.90 -3.66 -16.75
C LEU A 139 12.90 -4.76 -15.67
N PRO A 140 14.04 -5.38 -15.32
CA PRO A 140 14.12 -6.29 -14.18
C PRO A 140 13.95 -5.53 -12.87
N VAL A 141 12.96 -5.90 -12.07
CA VAL A 141 12.67 -5.32 -10.75
C VAL A 141 12.59 -6.43 -9.71
N VAL A 142 13.19 -6.20 -8.54
CA VAL A 142 13.17 -7.15 -7.42
C VAL A 142 12.36 -6.56 -6.28
N GLU A 143 11.27 -7.23 -5.92
CA GLU A 143 10.48 -6.89 -4.73
C GLU A 143 10.23 -8.17 -3.93
N HIS A 144 10.51 -8.14 -2.62
CA HIS A 144 10.25 -9.25 -1.70
C HIS A 144 10.78 -10.60 -2.18
N GLY A 145 12.04 -10.63 -2.64
CA GLY A 145 12.72 -11.85 -3.10
C GLY A 145 12.21 -12.41 -4.43
N VAL A 146 11.37 -11.67 -5.15
CA VAL A 146 10.82 -12.07 -6.46
C VAL A 146 11.37 -11.16 -7.54
N LEU A 147 11.95 -11.75 -8.58
CA LEU A 147 12.33 -11.03 -9.80
C LEU A 147 11.14 -10.98 -10.76
N VAL A 148 10.78 -9.77 -11.18
CA VAL A 148 9.75 -9.50 -12.19
C VAL A 148 10.31 -8.66 -13.33
N GLY A 149 9.65 -8.70 -14.49
CA GLY A 149 9.89 -7.76 -15.57
C GLY A 149 8.73 -6.76 -15.68
N GLU A 150 9.06 -5.48 -15.70
CA GLU A 150 8.08 -4.40 -15.83
C GLU A 150 8.17 -3.68 -17.19
N VAL A 151 7.02 -3.28 -17.71
CA VAL A 151 6.90 -2.30 -18.81
C VAL A 151 6.12 -1.10 -18.28
N ASP A 152 6.80 0.04 -18.16
CA ASP A 152 6.26 1.28 -17.59
C ASP A 152 5.50 1.03 -16.27
N GLY A 153 6.05 0.17 -15.40
CA GLY A 153 5.47 -0.21 -14.12
C GLY A 153 4.44 -1.35 -14.12
N LEU A 154 4.15 -1.99 -15.27
CA LEU A 154 3.26 -3.16 -15.32
C LEU A 154 4.08 -4.44 -15.34
N GLU A 155 3.84 -5.35 -14.39
CA GLU A 155 4.42 -6.70 -14.40
C GLU A 155 3.94 -7.45 -15.65
N VAL A 156 4.90 -7.83 -16.52
CA VAL A 156 4.67 -8.61 -17.74
C VAL A 156 5.33 -9.99 -17.69
N CYS A 157 6.22 -10.22 -16.72
CA CYS A 157 6.75 -11.53 -16.43
C CYS A 157 7.22 -11.62 -14.97
N ARG A 158 7.33 -12.86 -14.48
CA ARG A 158 7.73 -13.19 -13.11
C ARG A 158 8.55 -14.46 -13.10
N VAL A 159 9.65 -14.47 -12.36
CA VAL A 159 10.40 -15.70 -12.12
C VAL A 159 9.77 -16.45 -10.94
N VAL A 160 9.54 -17.76 -11.13
CA VAL A 160 8.95 -18.63 -10.12
C VAL A 160 9.73 -19.94 -10.04
N THR A 161 9.68 -20.57 -8.88
CA THR A 161 10.06 -21.98 -8.70
C THR A 161 8.79 -22.82 -8.70
N ASP A 162 8.75 -23.86 -9.53
CA ASP A 162 7.64 -24.81 -9.52
C ASP A 162 7.58 -25.56 -8.18
N PRO A 163 6.44 -25.56 -7.47
CA PRO A 163 6.36 -26.17 -6.14
C PRO A 163 6.38 -27.71 -6.15
N HIS A 164 6.30 -28.34 -7.32
CA HIS A 164 6.30 -29.79 -7.47
C HIS A 164 7.59 -30.33 -8.09
N THR A 165 8.21 -29.57 -9.00
CA THR A 165 9.42 -30.00 -9.72
C THR A 165 10.69 -29.27 -9.28
N ASP A 166 10.58 -28.23 -8.46
CA ASP A 166 11.66 -27.29 -8.10
C ASP A 166 12.31 -26.61 -9.33
N GLU A 167 11.68 -26.68 -10.51
CA GLU A 167 12.18 -26.05 -11.73
C GLU A 167 11.95 -24.54 -11.68
N VAL A 168 13.01 -23.76 -11.88
CA VAL A 168 12.92 -22.31 -12.01
C VAL A 168 12.59 -21.93 -13.45
N ARG A 169 11.54 -21.12 -13.62
CA ARG A 169 11.09 -20.65 -14.93
C ARG A 169 10.66 -19.19 -14.90
N LEU A 170 10.66 -18.57 -16.07
CA LEU A 170 10.10 -17.23 -16.30
C LEU A 170 8.66 -17.36 -16.81
N GLU A 171 7.68 -17.00 -16.01
CA GLU A 171 6.29 -16.95 -16.48
C GLU A 171 5.99 -15.60 -17.14
N VAL A 172 5.50 -15.61 -18.38
CA VAL A 172 5.24 -14.40 -19.19
C VAL A 172 3.75 -14.16 -19.33
N GLY A 173 3.28 -12.94 -19.07
CA GLY A 173 1.86 -12.57 -19.08
C GLY A 173 1.51 -11.52 -18.01
N VAL A 174 0.42 -10.79 -18.22
CA VAL A 174 -0.06 -9.76 -17.28
C VAL A 174 -0.99 -10.38 -16.24
N GLY A 175 -0.45 -10.72 -15.08
CA GLY A 175 -1.17 -11.40 -14.00
C GLY A 175 -1.27 -12.92 -14.18
N ALA A 176 -1.82 -13.59 -13.16
CA ALA A 176 -1.71 -15.05 -13.04
C ALA A 176 -2.39 -15.82 -14.18
N HIS A 177 -3.61 -15.43 -14.57
CA HIS A 177 -4.36 -16.12 -15.63
C HIS A 177 -3.70 -15.98 -17.00
N ASP A 178 -3.18 -14.80 -17.33
CA ASP A 178 -2.48 -14.57 -18.59
C ASP A 178 -1.19 -15.41 -18.66
N ARG A 179 -0.47 -15.54 -17.53
CA ARG A 179 0.73 -16.37 -17.43
C ARG A 179 0.44 -17.86 -17.58
N GLU A 180 -0.63 -18.34 -16.97
CA GLU A 180 -1.10 -19.73 -17.12
C GLU A 180 -1.47 -20.02 -18.58
N ALA A 181 -2.25 -19.13 -19.21
CA ALA A 181 -2.62 -19.26 -20.61
C ALA A 181 -1.39 -19.22 -21.54
N PHE A 182 -0.42 -18.36 -21.27
CA PHE A 182 0.82 -18.29 -22.03
C PHE A 182 1.61 -19.60 -21.96
N LEU A 183 1.74 -20.17 -20.74
CA LEU A 183 2.43 -21.43 -20.51
C LEU A 183 1.77 -22.59 -21.27
N MET A 184 0.44 -22.67 -21.29
CA MET A 184 -0.29 -23.69 -22.04
C MET A 184 -0.05 -23.61 -23.56
N LEU A 185 0.15 -22.41 -24.10
CA LEU A 185 0.34 -22.17 -25.54
C LEU A 185 1.79 -22.35 -25.98
N HIS A 186 2.77 -22.03 -25.14
CA HIS A 186 4.19 -21.96 -25.53
C HIS A 186 5.10 -22.97 -24.79
N GLY A 187 4.59 -23.68 -23.79
CA GLY A 187 5.35 -24.62 -22.96
C GLY A 187 6.46 -23.96 -22.12
N ASN A 188 7.42 -24.75 -21.62
CA ASN A 188 8.53 -24.27 -20.77
C ASN A 188 9.61 -23.44 -21.51
N ARG A 189 9.32 -22.83 -22.66
CA ARG A 189 10.27 -21.93 -23.36
C ARG A 189 9.80 -20.47 -23.40
N PRO A 190 9.89 -19.72 -22.29
CA PRO A 190 9.85 -18.27 -22.32
C PRO A 190 11.23 -17.77 -22.72
N THR A 191 11.49 -17.70 -24.03
CA THR A 191 12.70 -17.06 -24.57
C THR A 191 12.59 -15.53 -24.43
N ALA A 192 13.72 -14.83 -24.49
CA ALA A 192 13.72 -13.36 -24.57
C ALA A 192 12.82 -12.86 -25.73
N GLU A 193 12.73 -13.60 -26.83
CA GLU A 193 11.86 -13.30 -27.97
C GLU A 193 10.37 -13.35 -27.60
N ALA A 194 9.94 -14.40 -26.91
CA ALA A 194 8.57 -14.55 -26.42
C ALA A 194 8.16 -13.39 -25.49
N LEU A 195 9.06 -12.98 -24.60
CA LEU A 195 8.85 -11.81 -23.74
C LEU A 195 8.77 -10.51 -24.56
N ALA A 196 9.60 -10.36 -25.60
CA ALA A 196 9.63 -9.16 -26.44
C ALA A 196 8.30 -8.88 -27.14
N ASP A 197 7.54 -9.92 -27.51
CA ASP A 197 6.22 -9.76 -28.13
C ASP A 197 5.21 -9.17 -27.14
N VAL A 198 5.19 -9.66 -25.90
CA VAL A 198 4.35 -9.13 -24.81
C VAL A 198 4.76 -7.71 -24.45
N VAL A 199 6.07 -7.45 -24.36
CA VAL A 199 6.61 -6.11 -24.08
C VAL A 199 6.17 -5.10 -25.14
N ARG A 200 6.26 -5.44 -26.44
CA ARG A 200 5.81 -4.54 -27.51
C ARG A 200 4.31 -4.26 -27.45
N SER A 201 3.50 -5.29 -27.20
CA SER A 201 2.05 -5.16 -27.07
C SER A 201 1.66 -4.25 -25.89
N VAL A 202 2.18 -4.53 -24.69
CA VAL A 202 1.92 -3.74 -23.48
C VAL A 202 2.44 -2.31 -23.63
N GLY A 203 3.66 -2.17 -24.13
CA GLY A 203 4.31 -0.88 -24.35
C GLY A 203 3.62 0.00 -25.39
N ALA A 204 2.74 -0.54 -26.25
CA ALA A 204 1.91 0.29 -27.13
C ALA A 204 0.78 1.00 -26.36
N HIS A 205 0.31 0.41 -25.26
CA HIS A 205 -0.80 0.94 -24.46
C HIS A 205 -0.35 1.81 -23.29
N ARG A 206 0.86 1.63 -22.76
CA ARG A 206 1.34 2.34 -21.55
C ARG A 206 2.02 3.69 -21.81
N ARG A 207 2.03 4.17 -23.07
CA ARG A 207 2.61 5.47 -23.42
C ARG A 207 1.70 6.63 -23.03
N PRO A 208 2.26 7.80 -22.69
CA PRO A 208 1.48 9.03 -22.51
C PRO A 208 0.59 9.32 -23.72
N GLY A 209 -0.69 9.61 -23.47
CA GLY A 209 -1.68 9.92 -24.52
C GLY A 209 -2.27 8.71 -25.26
N ALA A 210 -1.91 7.47 -24.88
CA ALA A 210 -2.53 6.28 -25.46
C ALA A 210 -4.05 6.23 -25.18
N PRO A 211 -4.88 5.68 -26.09
CA PRO A 211 -6.29 5.46 -25.83
C PRO A 211 -6.53 4.62 -24.58
N ARG A 212 -7.66 4.84 -23.90
CA ARG A 212 -8.03 4.08 -22.70
C ARG A 212 -8.03 2.58 -23.00
N HIS A 213 -7.30 1.82 -22.19
CA HIS A 213 -7.15 0.37 -22.34
C HIS A 213 -6.94 -0.30 -20.97
N PRO A 214 -7.43 -1.52 -20.70
CA PRO A 214 -7.20 -2.18 -19.40
C PRO A 214 -5.74 -2.17 -18.93
N LEU A 215 -4.78 -2.42 -19.82
CA LEU A 215 -3.34 -2.42 -19.51
C LEU A 215 -2.79 -1.06 -19.05
N ASN A 216 -3.41 0.05 -19.45
CA ASN A 216 -3.01 1.39 -19.00
C ASN A 216 -3.86 1.92 -17.85
N MET A 217 -4.74 1.09 -17.29
CA MET A 217 -5.51 1.38 -16.08
C MET A 217 -5.03 0.56 -14.86
N LEU A 218 -4.23 -0.49 -15.07
CA LEU A 218 -3.61 -1.30 -14.00
C LEU A 218 -2.35 -0.62 -13.45
N ALA A 219 -1.96 -0.95 -12.20
CA ALA A 219 -0.70 -0.53 -11.58
C ALA A 219 -0.33 0.95 -11.85
N GLN A 220 -1.28 1.87 -11.62
CA GLN A 220 -1.14 3.29 -11.96
C GLN A 220 -0.06 3.95 -11.12
N GLU A 221 0.06 3.56 -9.86
CA GLU A 221 1.10 3.98 -8.95
C GLU A 221 2.50 3.59 -9.45
N ARG A 222 2.67 2.39 -10.02
CA ARG A 222 3.94 1.96 -10.61
C ARG A 222 4.21 2.66 -11.93
N SER A 223 3.18 3.00 -12.70
CA SER A 223 3.31 3.85 -13.89
C SER A 223 3.78 5.25 -13.51
N LEU A 224 3.27 5.81 -12.41
CA LEU A 224 3.75 7.08 -11.86
C LEU A 224 5.22 6.95 -11.42
N ARG A 225 5.60 5.89 -10.71
CA ARG A 225 7.01 5.62 -10.36
C ARG A 225 7.90 5.56 -11.60
N ALA A 226 7.51 4.80 -12.62
CA ALA A 226 8.25 4.68 -13.88
C ALA A 226 8.41 6.05 -14.57
N ARG A 227 7.37 6.90 -14.55
CA ARG A 227 7.45 8.28 -15.04
C ARG A 227 8.46 9.10 -14.25
N LEU A 228 8.51 8.97 -12.92
CA LEU A 228 9.49 9.69 -12.09
C LEU A 228 10.92 9.21 -12.32
N VAL A 229 11.13 7.91 -12.54
CA VAL A 229 12.43 7.35 -12.94
C VAL A 229 12.89 7.95 -14.27
N ALA A 230 11.99 8.03 -15.26
CA ALA A 230 12.28 8.64 -16.55
C ALA A 230 12.41 10.18 -16.48
N GLN A 231 11.72 10.84 -15.54
CA GLN A 231 11.63 12.30 -15.41
C GLN A 231 11.80 12.75 -13.94
N PRO A 232 13.01 12.62 -13.35
CA PRO A 232 13.24 12.95 -11.93
C PRO A 232 12.89 14.40 -11.54
N HIS A 233 13.04 15.33 -12.48
CA HIS A 233 12.77 16.76 -12.28
C HIS A 233 11.32 17.08 -11.90
N LEU A 234 10.36 16.17 -12.15
CA LEU A 234 8.96 16.34 -11.75
C LEU A 234 8.78 16.48 -10.23
N ILE A 235 9.74 15.98 -9.45
CA ILE A 235 9.79 16.10 -7.98
C ILE A 235 11.05 16.82 -7.52
N ALA A 236 11.66 17.65 -8.39
CA ALA A 236 12.94 18.32 -8.15
C ALA A 236 14.12 17.37 -7.80
N ALA A 237 14.04 16.10 -8.18
CA ALA A 237 15.11 15.14 -7.97
C ALA A 237 16.11 15.15 -9.13
N SER A 238 17.38 14.87 -8.83
CA SER A 238 18.41 14.62 -9.82
C SER A 238 18.39 13.18 -10.35
N SER A 239 17.92 12.24 -9.53
CA SER A 239 17.76 10.83 -9.88
C SER A 239 16.63 10.20 -9.06
N VAL A 240 16.00 9.17 -9.64
CA VAL A 240 15.00 8.32 -8.98
C VAL A 240 15.30 6.87 -9.37
N ALA A 241 15.25 5.95 -8.41
CA ALA A 241 15.44 4.52 -8.62
C ALA A 241 14.39 3.71 -7.86
N GLU A 242 13.93 2.61 -8.44
CA GLU A 242 12.93 1.71 -7.86
C GLU A 242 13.41 1.14 -6.52
N ALA A 243 12.47 0.96 -5.60
CA ALA A 243 12.73 0.30 -4.34
C ALA A 243 11.54 -0.59 -3.93
N ALA A 244 11.82 -1.62 -3.14
CA ALA A 244 10.80 -2.53 -2.66
C ALA A 244 9.85 -1.81 -1.67
N PRO A 245 8.53 -1.95 -1.82
CA PRO A 245 7.58 -1.46 -0.81
C PRO A 245 7.71 -2.26 0.50
N PRO A 246 7.30 -1.70 1.66
CA PRO A 246 7.35 -2.40 2.95
C PRO A 246 6.41 -3.62 3.04
N VAL A 247 5.43 -3.73 2.13
CA VAL A 247 4.44 -4.82 2.09
C VAL A 247 4.44 -5.42 0.68
N PRO A 248 4.41 -6.76 0.53
CA PRO A 248 4.34 -7.38 -0.78
C PRO A 248 3.01 -7.11 -1.46
N ARG A 249 3.03 -7.01 -2.78
CA ARG A 249 1.82 -6.97 -3.61
C ARG A 249 1.37 -8.38 -3.92
N ALA A 250 0.14 -8.73 -3.53
CA ALA A 250 -0.44 -10.04 -3.79
C ALA A 250 -0.97 -10.16 -5.24
N ASN A 251 -1.67 -9.13 -5.74
CA ASN A 251 -2.28 -9.13 -7.06
C ASN A 251 -1.92 -7.88 -7.88
N VAL A 252 -1.81 -8.03 -9.20
CA VAL A 252 -1.60 -6.91 -10.15
C VAL A 252 -2.75 -5.90 -10.14
N LYS A 253 -3.95 -6.33 -9.72
CA LYS A 253 -5.15 -5.49 -9.62
C LYS A 253 -5.23 -4.72 -8.30
N ASP A 254 -4.46 -5.09 -7.29
CA ASP A 254 -4.51 -4.43 -6.00
C ASP A 254 -3.94 -3.04 -6.13
N ALA A 255 -4.63 -2.03 -5.63
CA ALA A 255 -4.09 -0.67 -5.50
C ALA A 255 -3.24 -0.60 -4.23
N VAL A 256 -1.97 -1.03 -4.35
CA VAL A 256 -0.95 -0.95 -3.30
C VAL A 256 0.05 0.13 -3.70
N PRO A 257 0.38 1.11 -2.85
CA PRO A 257 1.41 2.10 -3.19
C PRO A 257 2.74 1.43 -3.54
N CYS A 258 3.53 2.05 -4.40
CA CYS A 258 4.87 1.58 -4.74
C CYS A 258 5.93 2.58 -4.30
N VAL A 259 7.17 2.12 -4.19
CA VAL A 259 8.25 2.88 -3.55
C VAL A 259 9.42 3.08 -4.52
N ALA A 260 10.12 4.20 -4.35
CA ALA A 260 11.37 4.54 -4.98
C ALA A 260 12.26 5.30 -3.98
N THR A 261 13.54 5.42 -4.32
CA THR A 261 14.48 6.36 -3.68
C THR A 261 14.78 7.48 -4.67
N ALA A 262 14.87 8.71 -4.18
CA ALA A 262 15.24 9.87 -4.98
C ALA A 262 16.44 10.60 -4.36
N THR A 263 17.23 11.26 -5.20
CA THR A 263 18.26 12.21 -4.74
C THR A 263 17.75 13.63 -4.96
N ILE A 264 17.50 14.37 -3.88
CA ILE A 264 17.04 15.76 -3.89
C ILE A 264 18.03 16.58 -3.06
N ASP A 265 18.63 17.61 -3.65
CA ASP A 265 19.67 18.43 -3.01
C ASP A 265 20.79 17.60 -2.35
N GLY A 266 21.17 16.48 -2.98
CA GLY A 266 22.19 15.56 -2.49
C GLY A 266 21.76 14.66 -1.33
N ARG A 267 20.49 14.69 -0.92
CA ARG A 267 19.92 13.83 0.13
C ARG A 267 19.08 12.71 -0.47
N VAL A 268 19.12 11.55 0.18
CA VAL A 268 18.29 10.39 -0.19
C VAL A 268 16.92 10.56 0.44
N VAL A 269 15.89 10.57 -0.39
CA VAL A 269 14.49 10.78 -0.01
C VAL A 269 13.68 9.56 -0.43
N ALA A 270 12.86 9.02 0.48
CA ALA A 270 11.88 8.00 0.14
C ALA A 270 10.76 8.61 -0.71
N VAL A 271 10.35 7.92 -1.77
CA VAL A 271 9.25 8.35 -2.63
C VAL A 271 8.20 7.26 -2.66
N VAL A 272 6.98 7.61 -2.27
CA VAL A 272 5.82 6.71 -2.24
C VAL A 272 4.84 7.19 -3.29
N CYS A 273 4.67 6.41 -4.35
CA CYS A 273 3.69 6.70 -5.39
C CYS A 273 2.38 5.98 -5.05
N SER A 274 1.26 6.69 -5.11
CA SER A 274 -0.09 6.11 -5.05
C SER A 274 -0.98 6.74 -6.13
N SER A 275 -2.20 6.23 -6.27
CA SER A 275 -3.18 6.71 -7.23
C SER A 275 -4.61 6.48 -6.72
N GLY A 276 -5.54 7.28 -7.21
CA GLY A 276 -6.91 7.31 -6.70
C GLY A 276 -7.01 7.82 -5.26
N VAL A 277 -8.18 7.65 -4.66
CA VAL A 277 -8.45 8.05 -3.28
C VAL A 277 -7.83 7.01 -2.33
N ASP A 278 -6.63 7.30 -1.85
CA ASP A 278 -5.91 6.45 -0.88
C ASP A 278 -5.52 7.26 0.36
N ILE A 279 -6.34 7.18 1.41
CA ILE A 279 -6.09 7.91 2.67
C ILE A 279 -4.98 7.22 3.48
N ASP A 280 -4.80 5.92 3.29
CA ASP A 280 -3.81 5.10 4.01
C ASP A 280 -2.39 5.19 3.41
N VAL A 281 -2.20 5.97 2.35
CA VAL A 281 -0.88 6.26 1.77
C VAL A 281 0.07 6.90 2.77
N VAL A 282 -0.42 7.74 3.70
CA VAL A 282 0.44 8.42 4.69
C VAL A 282 0.98 7.42 5.74
N PRO A 283 0.13 6.60 6.41
CA PRO A 283 0.63 5.50 7.23
C PRO A 283 1.54 4.52 6.48
N PHE A 284 1.24 4.20 5.22
CA PHE A 284 2.12 3.37 4.39
C PHE A 284 3.49 4.03 4.19
N ALA A 285 3.51 5.34 3.96
CA ALA A 285 4.73 6.09 3.73
C ALA A 285 5.65 6.18 4.96
N VAL A 286 5.09 6.08 6.18
CA VAL A 286 5.86 5.91 7.42
C VAL A 286 6.70 4.63 7.36
N ASP A 287 6.06 3.49 7.03
CA ASP A 287 6.76 2.20 6.93
C ASP A 287 7.79 2.23 5.78
N ALA A 288 7.44 2.81 4.62
CA ALA A 288 8.35 2.91 3.48
C ALA A 288 9.60 3.73 3.81
N ARG A 289 9.43 4.88 4.49
CA ARG A 289 10.54 5.72 4.96
C ARG A 289 11.46 4.96 5.91
N ALA A 290 10.88 4.24 6.87
CA ALA A 290 11.61 3.43 7.84
C ALA A 290 12.34 2.25 7.18
N ALA A 291 11.70 1.54 6.25
CA ALA A 291 12.29 0.43 5.52
C ALA A 291 13.50 0.85 4.67
N LEU A 292 13.48 2.08 4.13
CA LEU A 292 14.60 2.65 3.38
C LEU A 292 15.67 3.32 4.25
N GLY A 293 15.47 3.42 5.57
CA GLY A 293 16.41 4.08 6.47
C GLY A 293 16.59 5.57 6.18
N THR A 294 15.55 6.25 5.70
CA THR A 294 15.58 7.69 5.36
C THR A 294 14.79 8.50 6.39
N ASN A 295 15.09 9.80 6.51
CA ASN A 295 14.34 10.72 7.36
C ASN A 295 13.33 11.59 6.56
N GLU A 296 13.50 11.66 5.24
CA GLU A 296 12.67 12.45 4.34
C GLU A 296 11.81 11.52 3.48
N CYS A 297 10.55 11.90 3.27
CA CYS A 297 9.63 11.13 2.45
C CYS A 297 8.68 12.04 1.67
N LEU A 298 8.52 11.75 0.39
CA LEU A 298 7.52 12.33 -0.49
C LEU A 298 6.42 11.30 -0.76
N VAL A 299 5.16 11.69 -0.56
CA VAL A 299 4.01 10.99 -1.15
C VAL A 299 3.67 11.69 -2.46
N VAL A 300 3.77 10.97 -3.56
CA VAL A 300 3.58 11.50 -4.91
C VAL A 300 2.31 10.94 -5.52
N LEU A 301 1.43 11.82 -5.96
CA LEU A 301 0.07 11.49 -6.44
C LEU A 301 -0.22 12.25 -7.74
N PRO A 302 -1.08 11.72 -8.63
CA PRO A 302 -1.71 12.54 -9.65
C PRO A 302 -2.46 13.72 -9.01
N ALA A 303 -2.45 14.89 -9.65
CA ALA A 303 -3.02 16.11 -9.04
C ALA A 303 -4.50 15.98 -8.62
N ARG A 304 -5.30 15.19 -9.36
CA ARG A 304 -6.70 14.91 -9.04
C ARG A 304 -6.91 14.00 -7.83
N ASP A 305 -5.88 13.26 -7.44
CA ASP A 305 -5.90 12.26 -6.38
C ASP A 305 -5.31 12.82 -5.07
N ALA A 306 -4.65 13.98 -5.13
CA ALA A 306 -4.10 14.68 -3.96
C ALA A 306 -5.23 15.38 -3.20
N LEU A 307 -5.55 14.87 -2.01
CA LEU A 307 -6.61 15.37 -1.15
C LEU A 307 -6.04 16.17 0.02
N ASP A 308 -6.70 17.26 0.41
CA ASP A 308 -6.32 18.08 1.57
C ASP A 308 -6.10 17.26 2.85
N ILE A 309 -6.89 16.20 3.03
CA ILE A 309 -6.77 15.35 4.21
C ILE A 309 -5.41 14.62 4.25
N GLN A 310 -4.87 14.19 3.10
CA GLN A 310 -3.55 13.56 3.03
C GLN A 310 -2.46 14.55 3.45
N HIS A 311 -2.53 15.81 3.01
CA HIS A 311 -1.61 16.87 3.44
C HIS A 311 -1.66 17.09 4.96
N ARG A 312 -2.88 17.15 5.54
CA ARG A 312 -3.05 17.31 7.00
C ARG A 312 -2.46 16.13 7.76
N LEU A 313 -2.74 14.90 7.33
CA LEU A 313 -2.20 13.70 7.97
C LEU A 313 -0.68 13.62 7.85
N ALA A 314 -0.13 13.99 6.69
CA ALA A 314 1.31 13.99 6.45
C ALA A 314 2.06 14.99 7.36
N GLY A 315 1.44 16.13 7.66
CA GLY A 315 1.94 17.11 8.62
C GLY A 315 1.88 16.67 10.09
N LEU A 316 1.09 15.64 10.40
CA LEU A 316 1.02 15.03 11.74
C LEU A 316 2.08 13.93 11.92
N VAL A 317 2.89 13.62 10.92
CA VAL A 317 4.00 12.65 11.05
C VAL A 317 5.25 13.37 11.54
N SER A 318 6.08 12.70 12.33
CA SER A 318 7.40 13.20 12.74
C SER A 318 8.55 12.34 12.17
N PRO A 319 9.51 12.92 11.42
CA PRO A 319 9.42 14.21 10.74
C PRO A 319 8.22 14.28 9.76
N PRO A 320 7.75 15.47 9.36
CA PRO A 320 6.64 15.59 8.42
C PRO A 320 6.92 14.92 7.08
N ILE A 321 5.87 14.37 6.47
CA ILE A 321 5.89 13.85 5.09
C ILE A 321 5.38 14.95 4.16
N THR A 322 5.98 15.09 2.98
CA THR A 322 5.51 16.08 1.99
C THR A 322 4.65 15.37 0.93
N VAL A 323 3.45 15.88 0.68
CA VAL A 323 2.59 15.39 -0.42
C VAL A 323 2.84 16.27 -1.65
N VAL A 324 3.15 15.64 -2.77
CA VAL A 324 3.46 16.27 -4.06
C VAL A 324 2.47 15.81 -5.12
N ALA A 325 1.78 16.77 -5.73
CA ALA A 325 0.86 16.54 -6.83
C ALA A 325 1.59 16.67 -8.17
N VAL A 326 1.43 15.69 -9.06
CA VAL A 326 2.03 15.69 -10.40
C VAL A 326 0.92 15.66 -11.47
N GLY A 327 1.08 16.48 -12.50
CA GLY A 327 0.23 16.52 -13.71
C GLY A 327 0.96 15.95 -14.91
#